data_AF-A0A9P4TZK6-F1
#
_entry.id   AF-A0A9P4TZK6-F1
#
_cell.length_a   1.000
_cell.length_b   1.000
_cell.length_c   1.000
_cell.angle_alpha   90.00
_cell.angle_beta   90.00
_cell.angle_gamma   90.00
#
_symmetry.space_group_name_H-M   'P 1'
#
loop_
_entity.id
_entity.type
_entity.pdbx_description
1 polymer ?
#
loop_
_entity_poly.entity_id
_entity_poly.type
_entity_poly.pdbx_seq_one_letter_code
_entity_poly.pdbx_strand_id
1 'polypeptide(L)'
;MSNKANKRVKGKKISRDFSRAPTPSYNNAIHHLIGSEAWKLTDEELKAPNIRNRDPLPHAGWRVYVRPVPGGPSLTDWLKRVTFTLHETFANPVRSVESVNPVTGGFELQETAYGGFQIIVKVYFQQYATEKQQQRQHYLLLEPYVGDADPERALHERERLWKAGGGICRSETVEVIEFNEPTELLFDALTSNTQWDYLQAKSKGKGRAGYSVADNEDRIVGEPPANAEPGSLWSKEHEDALVETLRKMGDQCDEQLKKTLERSLELNQANGQMKEGAAIDEKLLALYESLPPKKK
;
A
#
# COMPACT_ATOMS: atom_id res chain seq x y z
N MET A 1 -38.71 8.60 -28.76
CA MET A 1 -38.26 8.01 -27.49
C MET A 1 -36.99 8.74 -27.05
N SER A 2 -37.06 9.54 -25.99
CA SER A 2 -35.94 10.39 -25.55
C SER A 2 -34.75 9.52 -25.12
N ASN A 3 -33.55 9.88 -25.58
CA ASN A 3 -32.29 9.15 -25.42
C ASN A 3 -31.79 9.19 -23.96
N LYS A 4 -32.56 8.60 -23.02
CA LYS A 4 -32.27 8.56 -21.58
C LYS A 4 -30.89 7.95 -21.27
N ALA A 5 -30.35 7.12 -22.15
CA ALA A 5 -29.08 6.41 -21.95
C ALA A 5 -27.86 7.33 -21.77
N ASN A 6 -27.88 8.55 -22.33
CA ASN A 6 -26.74 9.47 -22.30
C ASN A 6 -26.96 10.70 -21.41
N LYS A 7 -28.00 10.71 -20.57
CA LYS A 7 -28.24 11.83 -19.66
C LYS A 7 -27.16 11.85 -18.58
N ARG A 8 -26.45 12.96 -18.44
CA ARG A 8 -25.39 13.16 -17.44
C ARG A 8 -25.93 13.84 -16.19
N VAL A 9 -25.39 13.45 -15.04
CA VAL A 9 -25.72 14.04 -13.74
C VAL A 9 -24.83 15.26 -13.52
N LYS A 10 -25.37 16.45 -13.83
CA LYS A 10 -24.64 17.73 -13.73
C LYS A 10 -24.17 18.02 -12.31
N GLY A 11 -22.97 18.57 -12.18
CA GLY A 11 -22.40 18.99 -10.90
C GLY A 11 -22.10 17.84 -9.93
N LYS A 12 -22.12 16.58 -10.40
CA LYS A 12 -21.68 15.41 -9.62
C LYS A 12 -20.33 14.92 -10.13
N LYS A 13 -19.43 14.66 -9.21
CA LYS A 13 -18.12 14.02 -9.44
C LYS A 13 -18.00 12.82 -8.51
N ILE A 14 -17.38 11.75 -8.98
CA ILE A 14 -17.18 10.50 -8.23
C ILE A 14 -15.68 10.11 -8.26
N SER A 15 -15.00 10.05 -7.09
CA SER A 15 -13.54 9.72 -6.94
C SER A 15 -13.13 9.19 -5.53
N ARG A 16 -12.72 7.89 -5.32
CA ARG A 16 -12.55 7.19 -3.98
C ARG A 16 -11.28 7.70 -3.33
N ASP A 17 -11.39 8.09 -2.06
CA ASP A 17 -10.28 8.38 -1.16
C ASP A 17 -10.14 7.20 -0.20
N PHE A 18 -8.91 6.83 0.13
CA PHE A 18 -8.60 5.71 1.02
C PHE A 18 -8.63 6.12 2.50
N SER A 19 -8.89 7.40 2.80
CA SER A 19 -8.92 7.87 4.17
C SER A 19 -9.98 8.94 4.39
N ARG A 20 -10.86 8.69 5.38
CA ARG A 20 -11.40 9.64 6.38
C ARG A 20 -12.82 9.23 6.80
N ALA A 21 -13.02 9.21 8.12
CA ALA A 21 -14.28 9.00 8.82
C ALA A 21 -15.49 9.69 8.14
N PRO A 22 -16.71 9.14 8.30
CA PRO A 22 -17.89 9.59 7.58
C PRO A 22 -18.21 11.04 7.95
N THR A 23 -17.90 11.95 7.03
CA THR A 23 -18.48 13.30 7.04
C THR A 23 -19.65 13.31 6.07
N PRO A 24 -20.73 14.08 6.34
CA PRO A 24 -21.96 14.04 5.54
C PRO A 24 -21.85 14.78 4.20
N SER A 25 -20.67 14.83 3.59
CA SER A 25 -20.48 15.37 2.24
C SER A 25 -20.02 14.26 1.29
N TYR A 26 -20.96 13.85 0.44
CA TYR A 26 -20.85 12.97 -0.72
C TYR A 26 -19.44 12.83 -1.31
N ASN A 27 -18.77 11.71 -1.03
CA ASN A 27 -17.56 11.26 -1.74
C ASN A 27 -17.68 9.74 -2.03
N ASN A 28 -18.40 9.40 -3.12
CA ASN A 28 -18.58 8.04 -3.67
C ASN A 28 -17.86 7.93 -5.03
N ALA A 29 -17.05 6.89 -5.22
CA ALA A 29 -15.66 7.19 -5.52
C ALA A 29 -14.96 5.87 -6.09
N ILE A 30 -14.02 5.85 -7.05
CA ILE A 30 -13.32 4.65 -7.71
C ILE A 30 -11.93 4.11 -7.30
N HIS A 31 -11.74 3.17 -6.35
CA HIS A 31 -10.41 2.57 -6.07
C HIS A 31 -10.15 1.26 -6.82
N HIS A 32 -8.98 1.13 -7.43
CA HIS A 32 -8.48 -0.14 -7.96
C HIS A 32 -6.96 -0.24 -7.83
N LEU A 33 -6.45 -1.46 -7.80
CA LEU A 33 -5.02 -1.76 -7.80
C LEU A 33 -4.60 -2.08 -9.22
N ILE A 34 -3.58 -1.39 -9.70
CA ILE A 34 -2.79 -1.85 -10.84
C ILE A 34 -1.49 -2.41 -10.27
N GLY A 35 -1.20 -3.66 -10.59
CA GLY A 35 -0.04 -4.31 -10.01
C GLY A 35 0.41 -5.54 -10.77
N SER A 36 1.52 -6.09 -10.29
CA SER A 36 2.04 -7.37 -10.74
C SER A 36 2.62 -8.18 -9.60
N GLU A 37 2.50 -9.49 -9.73
CA GLU A 37 3.16 -10.49 -8.91
C GLU A 37 4.12 -11.30 -9.76
N ALA A 38 5.29 -11.63 -9.23
CA ALA A 38 6.30 -12.45 -9.88
C ALA A 38 6.81 -13.54 -8.94
N TRP A 39 7.10 -14.72 -9.47
CA TRP A 39 7.59 -15.88 -8.75
C TRP A 39 8.65 -16.64 -9.56
N LYS A 40 9.47 -17.41 -8.85
CA LYS A 40 10.43 -18.32 -9.50
C LYS A 40 9.67 -19.51 -10.06
N LEU A 41 9.90 -19.81 -11.34
CA LEU A 41 9.35 -21.00 -11.97
C LEU A 41 10.00 -22.26 -11.39
N THR A 42 9.23 -23.33 -11.35
CA THR A 42 9.73 -24.66 -11.02
C THR A 42 10.54 -25.24 -12.18
N ASP A 43 11.41 -26.22 -11.89
CA ASP A 43 12.21 -26.91 -12.92
C ASP A 43 11.35 -27.59 -13.99
N GLU A 44 10.11 -27.96 -13.67
CA GLU A 44 9.16 -28.53 -14.62
C GLU A 44 8.58 -27.47 -15.54
N GLU A 45 8.18 -26.32 -15.01
CA GLU A 45 7.68 -25.18 -15.80
C GLU A 45 8.77 -24.62 -16.72
N LEU A 46 10.03 -24.58 -16.28
CA LEU A 46 11.16 -24.18 -17.11
C LEU A 46 11.39 -25.11 -18.32
N LYS A 47 11.00 -26.39 -18.21
CA LYS A 47 11.10 -27.35 -19.31
C LYS A 47 9.96 -27.24 -20.31
N ALA A 48 8.93 -26.46 -20.03
CA ALA A 48 7.79 -26.31 -20.92
C ALA A 48 8.23 -25.75 -22.29
N PRO A 49 7.72 -26.28 -23.41
CA PRO A 49 8.23 -25.98 -24.76
C PRO A 49 8.10 -24.52 -25.18
N ASN A 50 7.16 -23.78 -24.58
CA ASN A 50 6.95 -22.34 -24.76
C ASN A 50 8.01 -21.47 -24.05
N ILE A 51 8.75 -22.04 -23.09
CA ILE A 51 9.77 -21.34 -22.29
C ILE A 51 11.17 -21.81 -22.70
N ARG A 52 11.36 -23.13 -22.85
CA ARG A 52 12.65 -23.78 -23.10
C ARG A 52 13.38 -23.35 -24.39
N ASN A 53 12.65 -22.78 -25.36
CA ASN A 53 13.18 -22.43 -26.68
C ASN A 53 13.34 -20.93 -26.91
N ARG A 54 13.11 -20.09 -25.88
CA ARG A 54 13.02 -18.64 -26.06
C ARG A 54 14.32 -17.92 -25.72
N ASP A 55 14.93 -18.19 -24.56
CA ASP A 55 16.15 -17.53 -24.11
C ASP A 55 17.01 -18.43 -23.19
N PRO A 56 18.34 -18.21 -23.10
CA PRO A 56 19.24 -18.93 -22.20
C PRO A 56 19.20 -18.43 -20.74
N LEU A 57 18.43 -17.36 -20.45
CA LEU A 57 18.34 -16.73 -19.14
C LEU A 57 17.20 -17.34 -18.30
N PRO A 58 17.32 -17.39 -16.96
CA PRO A 58 16.27 -17.91 -16.10
C PRO A 58 15.01 -17.03 -16.22
N HIS A 59 13.89 -17.66 -16.61
CA HIS A 59 12.60 -16.99 -16.68
C HIS A 59 11.91 -17.02 -15.30
N ALA A 60 11.31 -15.90 -14.91
CA ALA A 60 10.35 -15.82 -13.82
C ALA A 60 8.93 -15.85 -14.38
N GLY A 61 8.02 -16.50 -13.64
CA GLY A 61 6.59 -16.42 -13.88
C GLY A 61 6.07 -15.13 -13.30
N TRP A 62 5.18 -14.45 -14.02
CA TRP A 62 4.58 -13.22 -13.52
C TRP A 62 3.13 -13.08 -13.97
N ARG A 63 2.39 -12.30 -13.19
CA ARG A 63 1.01 -11.93 -13.45
C ARG A 63 0.85 -10.44 -13.29
N VAL A 64 0.29 -9.78 -14.28
CA VAL A 64 -0.16 -8.39 -14.20
C VAL A 64 -1.66 -8.35 -14.04
N TYR A 65 -2.17 -7.41 -13.27
CA TYR A 65 -3.60 -7.33 -12.98
C TYR A 65 -4.09 -5.91 -12.73
N VAL A 66 -5.40 -5.75 -12.96
CA VAL A 66 -6.22 -4.66 -12.46
C VAL A 66 -7.27 -5.29 -11.56
N ARG A 67 -7.13 -5.11 -10.24
CA ARG A 67 -8.00 -5.75 -9.23
C ARG A 67 -8.70 -4.72 -8.36
N PRO A 68 -9.90 -5.01 -7.82
CA PRO A 68 -10.47 -4.17 -6.79
C PRO A 68 -9.53 -4.16 -5.59
N VAL A 69 -9.54 -3.07 -4.84
CA VAL A 69 -8.87 -3.05 -3.54
C VAL A 69 -9.50 -4.12 -2.63
N PRO A 70 -8.75 -4.73 -1.70
CA PRO A 70 -9.30 -5.77 -0.83
C PRO A 70 -10.56 -5.29 -0.11
N GLY A 71 -11.66 -6.04 -0.24
CA GLY A 71 -12.97 -5.66 0.29
C GLY A 71 -13.61 -4.45 -0.40
N GLY A 72 -13.14 -4.08 -1.60
CA GLY A 72 -13.67 -3.01 -2.45
C GLY A 72 -14.88 -3.44 -3.30
N PRO A 73 -15.39 -2.56 -4.16
CA PRO A 73 -16.51 -2.85 -5.05
C PRO A 73 -16.03 -3.55 -6.32
N SER A 74 -16.94 -4.22 -7.03
CA SER A 74 -16.61 -4.88 -8.29
C SER A 74 -16.14 -3.87 -9.34
N LEU A 75 -15.16 -4.29 -10.14
CA LEU A 75 -14.72 -3.50 -11.29
C LEU A 75 -15.68 -3.61 -12.48
N THR A 76 -16.47 -4.68 -12.56
CA THR A 76 -17.32 -4.99 -13.73
C THR A 76 -18.39 -3.94 -14.02
N ASP A 77 -18.82 -3.19 -13.01
CA ASP A 77 -19.90 -2.20 -13.09
C ASP A 77 -19.50 -0.93 -13.86
N TRP A 78 -18.21 -0.74 -14.11
CA TRP A 78 -17.72 0.42 -14.85
C TRP A 78 -16.60 0.08 -15.83
N LEU A 79 -15.86 -1.01 -15.59
CA LEU A 79 -14.77 -1.49 -16.42
C LEU A 79 -15.26 -2.64 -17.31
N LYS A 80 -15.20 -2.44 -18.63
CA LYS A 80 -15.60 -3.47 -19.62
C LYS A 80 -14.45 -4.41 -19.96
N ARG A 81 -13.27 -3.85 -20.21
CA ARG A 81 -12.08 -4.62 -20.57
C ARG A 81 -10.81 -3.86 -20.24
N VAL A 82 -9.73 -4.61 -20.08
CA VAL A 82 -8.38 -4.08 -19.91
C VAL A 82 -7.51 -4.59 -21.06
N THR A 83 -6.63 -3.74 -21.56
CA THR A 83 -5.60 -4.14 -22.53
C THR A 83 -4.22 -3.90 -21.95
N PHE A 84 -3.43 -4.96 -21.86
CA PHE A 84 -2.04 -4.92 -21.46
C PHE A 84 -1.19 -4.89 -22.73
N THR A 85 -0.38 -3.84 -22.88
CA THR A 85 0.65 -3.79 -23.92
C THR A 85 1.98 -4.14 -23.28
N LEU A 86 2.50 -5.29 -23.67
CA LEU A 86 3.77 -5.86 -23.24
C LEU A 86 4.92 -5.35 -24.12
N HIS A 87 6.15 -5.74 -23.76
CA HIS A 87 7.33 -5.48 -24.58
C HIS A 87 7.22 -6.13 -25.97
N GLU A 88 7.81 -5.52 -26.99
CA GLU A 88 7.71 -5.95 -28.39
C GLU A 88 8.29 -7.36 -28.67
N THR A 89 9.14 -7.85 -27.76
CA THR A 89 9.68 -9.22 -27.82
C THR A 89 8.61 -10.28 -27.55
N PHE A 90 7.44 -9.94 -27.00
CA PHE A 90 6.34 -10.88 -26.79
C PHE A 90 5.54 -11.12 -28.07
N ALA A 91 5.18 -12.38 -28.33
CA ALA A 91 4.21 -12.69 -29.38
C ALA A 91 2.85 -12.08 -29.01
N ASN A 92 2.24 -11.35 -29.93
CA ASN A 92 1.02 -10.58 -29.69
C ASN A 92 1.18 -9.67 -28.47
N PRO A 93 2.02 -8.62 -28.52
CA PRO A 93 2.36 -7.83 -27.34
C PRO A 93 1.16 -7.06 -26.78
N VAL A 94 0.11 -6.83 -27.58
CA VAL A 94 -1.14 -6.22 -27.13
C VAL A 94 -2.14 -7.33 -26.80
N ARG A 95 -2.44 -7.50 -25.51
CA ARG A 95 -3.37 -8.53 -24.99
C ARG A 95 -4.58 -7.85 -24.37
N SER A 96 -5.78 -8.24 -24.78
CA SER A 96 -7.03 -7.74 -24.20
C SER A 96 -7.70 -8.80 -23.33
N VAL A 97 -8.12 -8.41 -22.13
CA VAL A 97 -8.82 -9.24 -21.15
C VAL A 97 -10.18 -8.60 -20.90
N GLU A 98 -11.24 -9.37 -21.18
CA GLU A 98 -12.64 -8.92 -21.00
C GLU A 98 -13.34 -9.66 -19.86
N SER A 99 -12.87 -10.86 -19.52
CA SER A 99 -13.41 -11.66 -18.43
C SER A 99 -12.65 -11.40 -17.14
N VAL A 100 -13.41 -11.21 -16.07
CA VAL A 100 -12.88 -11.06 -14.72
C VAL A 100 -12.61 -12.43 -14.10
N ASN A 101 -11.49 -12.56 -13.39
CA ASN A 101 -11.18 -13.77 -12.63
C ASN A 101 -12.18 -13.90 -11.45
N PRO A 102 -12.95 -15.00 -11.36
CA PRO A 102 -14.00 -15.15 -10.35
C PRO A 102 -13.46 -15.26 -8.92
N VAL A 103 -12.17 -15.55 -8.74
CA VAL A 103 -11.54 -15.68 -7.41
C VAL A 103 -11.06 -14.32 -6.92
N THR A 104 -10.43 -13.52 -7.79
CA THR A 104 -9.81 -12.25 -7.39
C THR A 104 -10.67 -11.03 -7.71
N GLY A 105 -11.72 -11.19 -8.52
CA GLY A 105 -12.53 -10.07 -9.01
C GLY A 105 -11.78 -9.12 -9.95
N GLY A 106 -10.58 -9.50 -10.44
CA GLY A 106 -9.71 -8.67 -11.27
C GLY A 106 -9.58 -9.11 -12.73
N PHE A 107 -9.10 -8.20 -13.57
CA PHE A 107 -8.66 -8.48 -14.94
C PHE A 107 -7.17 -8.83 -14.88
N GLU A 108 -6.80 -10.06 -15.25
CA GLU A 108 -5.44 -10.58 -15.04
C GLU A 108 -4.87 -11.20 -16.32
N LEU A 109 -3.55 -11.12 -16.45
CA LEU A 109 -2.78 -11.78 -17.50
C LEU A 109 -1.53 -12.39 -16.87
N GLN A 110 -1.26 -13.67 -17.18
CA GLN A 110 -0.09 -14.39 -16.71
C GLN A 110 0.83 -14.74 -17.89
N GLU A 111 2.13 -14.51 -17.72
CA GLU A 111 3.18 -14.70 -18.72
C GLU A 111 4.52 -15.00 -18.03
N THR A 112 5.58 -15.21 -18.83
CA THR A 112 6.95 -15.44 -18.32
C THR A 112 7.94 -14.45 -18.92
N ALA A 113 8.91 -13.96 -18.14
CA ALA A 113 9.92 -13.00 -18.59
C ALA A 113 11.26 -13.25 -17.89
N TYR A 114 12.37 -12.81 -18.52
CA TYR A 114 13.71 -12.85 -17.93
C TYR A 114 14.12 -11.53 -17.26
N GLY A 115 13.36 -10.44 -17.48
CA GLY A 115 13.69 -9.11 -16.98
C GLY A 115 12.43 -8.27 -16.74
N GLY A 116 12.59 -7.23 -15.91
CA GLY A 116 11.55 -6.22 -15.69
C GLY A 116 11.41 -5.29 -16.89
N PHE A 117 10.18 -4.89 -17.18
CA PHE A 117 9.86 -3.97 -18.26
C PHE A 117 8.58 -3.19 -17.95
N GLN A 118 8.35 -2.13 -18.72
CA GLN A 118 7.16 -1.31 -18.56
C GLN A 118 5.97 -1.91 -19.32
N ILE A 119 4.86 -2.10 -18.62
CA ILE A 119 3.58 -2.56 -19.14
C ILE A 119 2.65 -1.36 -19.26
N ILE A 120 2.07 -1.16 -20.45
CA ILE A 120 1.03 -0.14 -20.63
C ILE A 120 -0.33 -0.78 -20.38
N VAL A 121 -1.05 -0.26 -19.40
CA VAL A 121 -2.38 -0.74 -19.02
C VAL A 121 -3.43 0.23 -19.55
N LYS A 122 -4.24 -0.19 -20.52
CA LYS A 122 -5.36 0.59 -21.05
C LYS A 122 -6.68 0.06 -20.51
N VAL A 123 -7.43 0.91 -19.82
CA VAL A 123 -8.74 0.59 -19.24
C VAL A 123 -9.84 1.12 -20.15
N TYR A 124 -10.81 0.26 -20.46
CA TYR A 124 -11.96 0.59 -21.32
C TYR A 124 -13.24 0.51 -20.51
N PHE A 125 -13.95 1.63 -20.47
CA PHE A 125 -15.19 1.75 -19.71
C PHE A 125 -16.36 1.03 -20.36
N GLN A 126 -17.37 0.72 -19.56
CA GLN A 126 -18.66 0.25 -20.04
C GLN A 126 -19.27 1.25 -21.02
N GLN A 127 -20.04 0.75 -22.00
CA GLN A 127 -20.58 1.60 -23.06
C GLN A 127 -21.50 2.69 -22.52
N TYR A 128 -22.29 2.39 -21.49
CA TYR A 128 -23.18 3.36 -20.84
C TYR A 128 -22.44 4.40 -20.00
N ALA A 129 -21.14 4.21 -19.70
CA ALA A 129 -20.34 5.24 -19.05
C ALA A 129 -20.09 6.42 -20.01
N THR A 130 -20.02 6.17 -21.32
CA THR A 130 -19.63 7.16 -22.34
C THR A 130 -18.35 7.92 -21.99
N GLU A 131 -17.39 7.24 -21.36
CA GLU A 131 -16.09 7.79 -21.00
C GLU A 131 -15.00 7.32 -21.96
N LYS A 132 -14.01 8.19 -22.21
CA LYS A 132 -12.86 7.85 -23.04
C LYS A 132 -11.93 6.92 -22.27
N GLN A 133 -11.43 5.87 -22.93
CA GLN A 133 -10.42 4.96 -22.37
C GLN A 133 -9.26 5.72 -21.72
N GLN A 134 -8.78 5.21 -20.59
CA GLN A 134 -7.61 5.76 -19.90
C GLN A 134 -6.42 4.82 -20.03
N GLN A 135 -5.23 5.38 -19.92
CA GLN A 135 -3.96 4.66 -19.97
C GLN A 135 -3.20 4.89 -18.66
N ARG A 136 -2.60 3.83 -18.16
CA ARG A 136 -1.67 3.80 -17.03
C ARG A 136 -0.41 3.04 -17.42
N GLN A 137 0.65 3.24 -16.65
CA GLN A 137 1.93 2.60 -16.86
C GLN A 137 2.29 1.87 -15.57
N HIS A 138 2.63 0.59 -15.69
CA HIS A 138 3.05 -0.26 -14.57
C HIS A 138 4.40 -0.85 -14.89
N TYR A 139 5.35 -0.80 -13.95
CA TYR A 139 6.66 -1.41 -14.15
C TYR A 139 6.66 -2.82 -13.54
N LEU A 140 6.98 -3.83 -14.34
CA LEU A 140 7.09 -5.20 -13.86
C LEU A 140 8.40 -5.37 -13.09
N LEU A 141 8.31 -5.65 -11.79
CA LEU A 141 9.44 -6.12 -10.98
C LEU A 141 9.37 -7.64 -10.83
N LEU A 142 10.47 -8.31 -11.19
CA LEU A 142 10.62 -9.76 -11.02
C LEU A 142 11.25 -10.14 -9.67
N GLU A 143 11.98 -9.20 -9.08
CA GLU A 143 12.69 -9.37 -7.83
C GLU A 143 12.42 -8.19 -6.89
N PRO A 144 12.46 -8.40 -5.56
CA PRO A 144 12.26 -7.34 -4.58
C PRO A 144 13.25 -6.21 -4.80
N TYR A 145 12.75 -4.98 -4.76
CA TYR A 145 13.61 -3.80 -4.78
C TYR A 145 14.40 -3.72 -3.48
N VAL A 146 15.71 -3.73 -3.62
CA VAL A 146 16.68 -3.43 -2.58
C VAL A 146 17.38 -2.18 -3.08
N GLY A 147 17.29 -1.08 -2.32
CA GLY A 147 17.86 0.21 -2.73
C GLY A 147 19.39 0.18 -2.87
N ASP A 148 20.03 1.35 -2.78
CA ASP A 148 21.48 1.49 -2.98
C ASP A 148 22.32 0.95 -1.80
N ALA A 149 22.13 -0.31 -1.45
CA ALA A 149 22.94 -1.03 -0.49
C ALA A 149 24.17 -1.64 -1.17
N ASP A 150 25.22 -1.86 -0.38
CA ASP A 150 26.36 -2.68 -0.79
C ASP A 150 25.88 -4.04 -1.40
N PRO A 151 26.52 -4.56 -2.48
CA PRO A 151 26.03 -5.75 -3.19
C PRO A 151 25.76 -6.97 -2.32
N GLU A 152 26.56 -7.22 -1.28
CA GLU A 152 26.34 -8.36 -0.38
C GLU A 152 25.11 -8.15 0.50
N ARG A 153 24.94 -6.92 1.00
CA ARG A 153 23.76 -6.53 1.80
C ARG A 153 22.49 -6.56 0.96
N ALA A 154 22.56 -6.11 -0.30
CA ALA A 154 21.45 -6.15 -1.24
C ALA A 154 21.00 -7.60 -1.49
N LEU A 155 21.93 -8.54 -1.67
CA LEU A 155 21.59 -9.95 -1.85
C LEU A 155 20.86 -10.54 -0.65
N HIS A 156 21.39 -10.30 0.56
CA HIS A 156 20.81 -10.82 1.79
C HIS A 156 19.42 -10.23 2.07
N GLU A 157 19.25 -8.91 1.88
CA GLU A 157 17.97 -8.26 2.08
C GLU A 157 16.95 -8.67 1.00
N ARG A 158 17.37 -8.86 -0.26
CA ARG A 158 16.52 -9.43 -1.31
C ARG A 158 16.00 -10.81 -0.94
N GLU A 159 16.87 -11.69 -0.43
CA GLU A 159 16.48 -13.03 0.00
C GLU A 159 15.53 -12.99 1.19
N ARG A 160 15.77 -12.08 2.14
CA ARG A 160 14.88 -11.85 3.29
C ARG A 160 13.50 -11.39 2.84
N LEU A 161 13.42 -10.38 1.96
CA LEU A 161 12.16 -9.86 1.42
C LEU A 161 11.43 -10.93 0.59
N TRP A 162 12.17 -11.72 -0.19
CA TRP A 162 11.62 -12.84 -0.93
C TRP A 162 10.96 -13.88 -0.02
N LYS A 163 11.65 -14.28 1.06
CA LYS A 163 11.12 -15.21 2.06
C LYS A 163 9.92 -14.63 2.81
N ALA A 164 9.99 -13.36 3.19
CA ALA A 164 8.89 -12.66 3.87
C ALA A 164 7.63 -12.57 2.99
N GLY A 165 7.81 -12.35 1.68
CA GLY A 165 6.73 -12.34 0.69
C GLY A 165 6.25 -13.73 0.26
N GLY A 166 6.64 -14.80 0.95
CA GLY A 166 6.22 -16.17 0.61
C GLY A 166 6.76 -16.67 -0.73
N GLY A 167 7.85 -16.09 -1.23
CA GLY A 167 8.42 -16.39 -2.54
C GLY A 167 7.74 -15.69 -3.70
N ILE A 168 6.95 -14.64 -3.43
CA ILE A 168 6.30 -13.79 -4.43
C ILE A 168 6.84 -12.37 -4.29
N CYS A 169 7.33 -11.81 -5.39
CA CYS A 169 7.61 -10.38 -5.51
C CYS A 169 6.34 -9.67 -5.98
N ARG A 170 5.83 -8.74 -5.18
CA ARG A 170 4.61 -7.98 -5.48
C ARG A 170 4.95 -6.50 -5.63
N SER A 171 4.48 -5.89 -6.72
CA SER A 171 4.57 -4.46 -6.99
C SER A 171 3.20 -3.94 -7.36
N GLU A 172 2.63 -3.04 -6.56
CA GLU A 172 1.27 -2.53 -6.75
C GLU A 172 1.21 -1.03 -6.54
N THR A 173 0.29 -0.40 -7.25
CA THR A 173 -0.06 1.00 -7.05
C THR A 173 -1.58 1.11 -6.95
N VAL A 174 -2.04 1.83 -5.93
CA VAL A 174 -3.44 2.20 -5.80
C VAL A 174 -3.72 3.34 -6.77
N GLU A 175 -4.69 3.14 -7.64
CA GLU A 175 -5.08 4.08 -8.68
C GLU A 175 -6.52 4.54 -8.47
N VAL A 176 -6.76 5.80 -8.82
CA VAL A 176 -8.07 6.44 -8.73
C VAL A 176 -8.54 6.81 -10.13
N ILE A 177 -9.79 6.45 -10.44
CA ILE A 177 -10.49 6.95 -11.62
C ILE A 177 -11.60 7.89 -11.16
N GLU A 178 -11.55 9.10 -11.69
CA GLU A 178 -12.55 10.12 -11.43
C GLU A 178 -13.53 10.22 -12.60
N PHE A 179 -14.83 10.14 -12.30
CA PHE A 179 -15.89 10.38 -13.27
C PHE A 179 -16.47 11.78 -13.05
N ASN A 180 -16.23 12.67 -14.01
CA ASN A 180 -16.79 14.02 -14.00
C ASN A 180 -18.13 14.02 -14.74
N GLU A 181 -19.21 14.35 -14.02
CA GLU A 181 -20.59 14.33 -14.54
C GLU A 181 -20.93 12.97 -15.20
N PRO A 182 -20.94 11.87 -14.41
CA PRO A 182 -21.23 10.54 -14.93
C PRO A 182 -22.63 10.48 -15.54
N THR A 183 -22.84 9.51 -16.43
CA THR A 183 -24.19 9.19 -16.91
C THR A 183 -25.08 8.71 -15.76
N GLU A 184 -26.39 8.91 -15.88
CA GLU A 184 -27.36 8.44 -14.87
C GLU A 184 -27.22 6.94 -14.61
N LEU A 185 -27.00 6.13 -15.66
CA LEU A 185 -26.80 4.69 -15.54
C LEU A 185 -25.50 4.32 -14.81
N LEU A 186 -24.40 5.02 -15.12
CA LEU A 186 -23.15 4.80 -14.41
C LEU A 186 -23.26 5.23 -12.95
N PHE A 187 -23.89 6.38 -12.70
CA PHE A 187 -24.11 6.86 -11.34
C PHE A 187 -24.89 5.83 -10.52
N ASP A 188 -26.00 5.32 -11.05
CA ASP A 188 -26.82 4.31 -10.40
C ASP A 188 -26.00 3.03 -10.12
N ALA A 189 -25.29 2.50 -11.12
CA ALA A 189 -24.45 1.31 -10.98
C ALA A 189 -23.37 1.48 -9.90
N LEU A 190 -22.72 2.65 -9.83
CA LEU A 190 -21.68 2.93 -8.85
C LEU A 190 -22.19 3.18 -7.43
N THR A 191 -23.46 3.54 -7.30
CA THR A 191 -24.13 3.72 -6.00
C THR A 191 -24.95 2.51 -5.56
N SER A 192 -25.14 1.53 -6.44
CA SER A 192 -25.90 0.31 -6.15
C SER A 192 -25.18 -0.57 -5.13
N ASN A 193 -25.94 -1.22 -4.25
CA ASN A 193 -25.41 -2.21 -3.31
C ASN A 193 -24.96 -3.51 -4.00
N THR A 194 -25.40 -3.75 -5.24
CA THR A 194 -25.01 -4.95 -6.01
C THR A 194 -23.52 -4.98 -6.36
N GLN A 195 -22.81 -3.85 -6.24
CA GLN A 195 -21.37 -3.76 -6.50
C GLN A 195 -20.53 -4.66 -5.56
N TRP A 196 -21.12 -5.13 -4.46
CA TRP A 196 -20.46 -5.97 -3.45
C TRP A 196 -20.79 -7.46 -3.58
N ASP A 197 -21.69 -7.84 -4.50
CA ASP A 197 -22.19 -9.22 -4.63
C ASP A 197 -21.07 -10.24 -4.90
N TYR A 198 -19.97 -9.82 -5.55
CA TYR A 198 -18.83 -10.68 -5.83
C TYR A 198 -18.05 -11.10 -4.56
N LEU A 199 -18.19 -10.34 -3.46
CA LEU A 199 -17.62 -10.71 -2.16
C LEU A 199 -18.48 -11.74 -1.42
N GLN A 200 -19.77 -11.82 -1.74
CA GLN A 200 -20.79 -12.68 -1.12
C GLN A 200 -20.77 -14.11 -1.69
N ALA A 201 -19.59 -14.65 -2.03
CA ALA A 201 -19.45 -15.92 -2.73
C ALA A 201 -20.34 -17.01 -2.12
N LYS A 202 -21.34 -17.46 -2.89
CA LYS A 202 -22.31 -18.50 -2.47
C LYS A 202 -21.55 -19.78 -2.12
N SER A 203 -21.49 -20.09 -0.83
CA SER A 203 -21.11 -21.41 -0.31
C SER A 203 -22.07 -22.47 -0.84
N LYS A 204 -21.72 -23.09 -1.97
CA LYS A 204 -22.27 -24.37 -2.43
C LYS A 204 -21.11 -25.29 -2.80
N GLY A 205 -20.47 -25.85 -1.79
CA GLY A 205 -19.42 -26.86 -1.97
C GLY A 205 -19.04 -27.49 -0.64
N LYS A 206 -19.58 -28.68 -0.35
CA LYS A 206 -19.21 -29.50 0.81
C LYS A 206 -17.76 -29.95 0.62
N GLY A 207 -16.85 -29.51 1.48
CA GLY A 207 -15.52 -30.09 1.62
C GLY A 207 -14.41 -29.47 0.77
N ARG A 208 -14.13 -28.17 0.97
CA ARG A 208 -12.79 -27.59 0.78
C ARG A 208 -12.75 -26.31 1.60
N ALA A 209 -11.66 -26.06 2.33
CA ALA A 209 -11.47 -24.83 3.11
C ALA A 209 -11.49 -23.62 2.16
N GLY A 210 -12.70 -23.11 1.91
CA GLY A 210 -12.93 -21.87 1.20
C GLY A 210 -12.69 -20.73 2.16
N TYR A 211 -12.17 -19.63 1.62
CA TYR A 211 -12.16 -18.34 2.29
C TYR A 211 -13.59 -17.96 2.65
N SER A 212 -14.00 -18.31 3.88
CA SER A 212 -15.24 -17.82 4.47
C SER A 212 -14.98 -16.38 4.90
N VAL A 213 -15.42 -15.42 4.10
CA VAL A 213 -15.74 -14.10 4.64
C VAL A 213 -16.99 -14.35 5.48
N ALA A 214 -16.78 -14.50 6.79
CA ALA A 214 -17.86 -14.64 7.74
C ALA A 214 -18.86 -13.51 7.53
N ASP A 215 -20.13 -13.90 7.51
CA ASP A 215 -21.31 -13.06 7.58
C ASP A 215 -21.04 -11.86 8.50
N ASN A 216 -20.87 -10.68 7.91
CA ASN A 216 -20.61 -9.45 8.64
C ASN A 216 -21.30 -8.33 7.89
N GLU A 217 -22.58 -8.16 8.22
CA GLU A 217 -23.42 -7.03 7.80
C GLU A 217 -22.86 -5.67 8.26
N ASP A 218 -21.83 -5.65 9.11
CA ASP A 218 -21.24 -4.45 9.73
C ASP A 218 -19.83 -4.08 9.25
N ARG A 219 -19.40 -4.52 8.05
CA ARG A 219 -18.16 -3.96 7.45
C ARG A 219 -18.40 -2.53 6.97
N ILE A 220 -18.20 -1.57 7.87
CA ILE A 220 -17.99 -0.16 7.50
C ILE A 220 -16.73 -0.13 6.63
N VAL A 221 -16.89 0.37 5.40
CA VAL A 221 -15.79 0.53 4.43
C VAL A 221 -14.65 1.32 5.08
N GLY A 222 -13.48 0.69 5.23
CA GLY A 222 -12.27 1.32 5.77
C GLY A 222 -11.66 0.66 7.01
N GLU A 223 -12.35 -0.28 7.67
CA GLU A 223 -11.74 -1.03 8.78
C GLU A 223 -10.90 -2.22 8.27
N PRO A 224 -9.66 -2.40 8.77
CA PRO A 224 -8.85 -3.57 8.45
C PRO A 224 -9.52 -4.84 8.99
N PRO A 225 -9.31 -6.00 8.34
CA PRO A 225 -9.89 -7.27 8.78
C PRO A 225 -9.43 -7.60 10.21
N ALA A 226 -10.27 -8.29 11.00
CA ALA A 226 -9.94 -8.63 12.38
C ALA A 226 -8.60 -9.40 12.49
N ASN A 227 -8.41 -10.39 11.60
CA ASN A 227 -7.22 -11.25 11.57
C ASN A 227 -6.46 -11.06 10.25
N ALA A 228 -5.12 -11.12 10.30
CA ALA A 228 -4.27 -11.05 9.12
C ALA A 228 -4.19 -12.39 8.38
N GLU A 229 -4.16 -12.36 7.05
CA GLU A 229 -3.67 -13.50 6.28
C GLU A 229 -2.16 -13.71 6.51
N PRO A 230 -1.63 -14.93 6.37
CA PRO A 230 -0.21 -15.20 6.54
C PRO A 230 0.65 -14.28 5.65
N GLY A 231 1.46 -13.43 6.27
CA GLY A 231 2.31 -12.45 5.59
C GLY A 231 1.66 -11.07 5.33
N SER A 232 0.39 -10.88 5.69
CA SER A 232 -0.27 -9.57 5.65
C SER A 232 -0.02 -8.80 6.95
N LEU A 233 0.33 -7.52 6.84
CA LEU A 233 0.44 -6.60 7.98
C LEU A 233 -0.85 -5.78 8.17
N TRP A 234 -1.87 -6.07 7.37
CA TRP A 234 -3.11 -5.31 7.31
C TRP A 234 -4.23 -6.03 8.06
N SER A 235 -4.22 -5.91 9.40
CA SER A 235 -5.30 -6.38 10.28
C SER A 235 -5.45 -5.50 11.52
N LYS A 236 -6.62 -5.58 12.15
CA LYS A 236 -6.92 -4.88 13.40
C LYS A 236 -6.02 -5.36 14.55
N GLU A 237 -5.74 -6.66 14.60
CA GLU A 237 -4.76 -7.22 15.54
C GLU A 237 -3.37 -6.57 15.38
N HIS A 238 -2.92 -6.36 14.14
CA HIS A 238 -1.62 -5.76 13.87
C HIS A 238 -1.62 -4.25 14.16
N GLU A 239 -2.72 -3.57 13.88
CA GLU A 239 -2.95 -2.17 14.25
C GLU A 239 -2.91 -1.99 15.77
N ASP A 240 -3.63 -2.81 16.54
CA ASP A 240 -3.65 -2.77 18.00
C ASP A 240 -2.25 -3.03 18.58
N ALA A 241 -1.52 -4.01 18.03
CA ALA A 241 -0.14 -4.30 18.43
C ALA A 241 0.81 -3.13 18.13
N LEU A 242 0.65 -2.45 16.99
CA LEU A 242 1.40 -1.26 16.64
C LEU A 242 1.09 -0.10 17.58
N VAL A 243 -0.19 0.14 17.89
CA VAL A 243 -0.63 1.19 18.82
C VAL A 243 -0.05 0.94 20.21
N GLU A 244 -0.07 -0.30 20.70
CA GLU A 244 0.53 -0.64 22.00
C GLU A 244 2.05 -0.42 22.00
N THR A 245 2.72 -0.77 20.91
CA THR A 245 4.16 -0.53 20.74
C THR A 245 4.49 0.96 20.74
N LEU A 246 3.73 1.77 20.01
CA LEU A 246 3.87 3.23 19.97
C LEU A 246 3.64 3.84 21.35
N ARG A 247 2.66 3.34 22.10
CA ARG A 247 2.39 3.78 23.47
C ARG A 247 3.58 3.50 24.39
N LYS A 248 4.12 2.28 24.35
CA LYS A 248 5.32 1.90 25.14
C LYS A 248 6.53 2.77 24.79
N MET A 249 6.74 3.07 23.50
CA MET A 249 7.81 3.96 23.08
C MET A 249 7.59 5.40 23.56
N GLY A 250 6.34 5.88 23.55
CA GLY A 250 5.97 7.18 24.13
C GLY A 250 6.31 7.27 25.62
N ASP A 251 5.91 6.26 26.41
CA ASP A 251 6.20 6.20 27.84
C ASP A 251 7.72 6.20 28.11
N GLN A 252 8.50 5.49 27.28
CA GLN A 252 9.97 5.48 27.38
C GLN A 252 10.59 6.85 27.05
N CYS A 253 10.09 7.54 26.03
CA CYS A 253 10.54 8.89 25.69
C CYS A 253 10.25 9.88 26.83
N ASP A 254 9.06 9.81 27.44
CA ASP A 254 8.69 10.66 28.57
C ASP A 254 9.57 10.40 29.79
N GLU A 255 9.90 9.13 30.07
CA GLU A 255 10.82 8.78 31.15
C GLU A 255 12.24 9.33 30.90
N GLN A 256 12.74 9.21 29.66
CA GLN A 256 14.03 9.77 29.26
C GLN A 256 14.05 11.30 29.34
N LEU A 257 12.95 11.95 28.95
CA LEU A 257 12.80 13.40 29.05
C LEU A 257 12.85 13.85 30.51
N LYS A 258 12.12 13.16 31.40
CA LYS A 258 12.13 13.45 32.84
C LYS A 258 13.54 13.35 33.43
N LYS A 259 14.26 12.26 33.15
CA LYS A 259 15.65 12.08 33.60
C LYS A 259 16.58 13.18 33.08
N THR A 260 16.37 13.61 31.83
CA THR A 260 17.16 14.68 31.21
C THR A 260 16.87 16.03 31.89
N LEU A 261 15.61 16.32 32.20
CA LEU A 261 15.20 17.53 32.92
C LEU A 261 15.76 17.57 34.35
N GLU A 262 15.66 16.47 35.10
CA GLU A 262 16.24 16.35 36.45
C GLU A 262 17.74 16.60 36.42
N ARG A 263 18.47 15.96 35.51
CA ARG A 263 19.91 16.20 35.32
C ARG A 263 20.23 17.65 34.95
N SER A 264 19.40 18.28 34.12
CA SER A 264 19.58 19.70 33.76
C SER A 264 19.38 20.63 34.96
N LEU A 265 18.44 20.30 35.85
CA LEU A 265 18.16 21.07 37.06
C LEU A 265 19.29 20.92 38.07
N GLU A 266 19.80 19.71 38.27
CA GLU A 266 20.98 19.44 39.11
C GLU A 266 22.22 20.22 38.60
N LEU A 267 22.48 20.18 37.29
CA LEU A 267 23.58 20.93 36.68
C LEU A 267 23.43 22.44 36.88
N ASN A 268 22.21 22.97 36.74
CA ASN A 268 21.94 24.38 36.97
C ASN A 268 22.14 24.79 38.43
N GLN A 269 21.74 23.95 39.39
CA GLN A 269 21.99 24.19 40.82
C GLN A 269 23.49 24.16 41.16
N ALA A 270 24.22 23.15 40.66
CA ALA A 270 25.66 23.06 40.85
C ALA A 270 26.39 24.26 40.24
N ASN A 271 25.98 24.70 39.04
CA ASN A 271 26.50 25.92 38.42
C ASN A 271 26.19 27.18 39.24
N GLY A 272 25.04 27.26 39.89
CA GLY A 272 24.69 28.33 40.81
C GLY A 272 25.63 28.39 42.02
N GLN A 273 25.84 27.26 42.69
CA GLN A 273 26.74 27.14 43.83
C GLN A 273 28.19 27.48 43.48
N MET A 274 28.67 27.04 42.32
CA MET A 274 30.02 27.40 41.84
C MET A 274 30.16 28.91 41.60
N LYS A 275 29.13 29.58 41.08
CA LYS A 275 29.13 31.04 40.92
C LYS A 275 29.14 31.78 42.26
N GLU A 276 28.37 31.30 43.23
CA GLU A 276 28.37 31.86 44.59
C GLU A 276 29.73 31.68 45.27
N GLY A 277 30.34 30.49 45.17
CA GLY A 277 31.68 30.21 45.65
C GLY A 277 32.72 31.14 45.05
N ALA A 278 32.69 31.31 43.72
CA ALA A 278 33.59 32.24 43.02
C ALA A 278 33.42 33.69 43.49
N ALA A 279 32.19 34.13 43.76
CA ALA A 279 31.92 35.48 44.28
C ALA A 279 32.39 35.68 45.73
N ILE A 280 32.39 34.62 46.57
CA ILE A 280 32.95 34.65 47.92
C ILE A 280 34.47 34.73 47.85
N ASP A 281 35.10 33.92 46.99
CA ASP A 281 36.55 33.92 46.81
C ASP A 281 37.06 35.29 46.34
N GLU A 282 36.35 35.95 45.41
CA GLU A 282 36.67 37.31 44.97
C GLU A 282 36.61 38.33 46.14
N LYS A 283 35.61 38.23 47.01
CA LYS A 283 35.50 39.09 48.21
C LYS A 283 36.59 38.80 49.24
N LEU A 284 36.94 37.54 49.46
CA LEU A 284 38.01 37.14 50.37
C LEU A 284 39.37 37.61 49.87
N LEU A 285 39.61 37.55 48.56
CA LEU A 285 40.81 38.08 47.91
C LEU A 285 40.92 39.58 48.14
N ALA A 286 39.85 40.34 47.88
CA ALA A 286 39.81 41.79 48.11
C ALA A 286 40.04 42.15 49.60
N LEU A 287 39.47 41.36 50.53
CA LEU A 287 39.70 41.55 51.95
C LEU A 287 41.16 41.26 52.34
N TYR A 288 41.74 40.16 51.83
CA TYR A 288 43.14 39.81 52.06
C TYR A 288 44.10 40.91 51.59
N GLU A 289 43.86 41.45 50.38
CA GLU A 289 44.63 42.56 49.84
C GLU A 289 44.50 43.86 50.66
N SER A 290 43.40 44.04 51.38
CA SER A 290 43.17 45.21 52.24
C SER A 290 43.81 45.12 53.63
N LEU A 291 44.32 43.95 54.04
CA LEU A 291 44.91 43.77 55.37
C LEU A 291 46.30 44.44 55.48
N PRO A 292 46.59 45.19 56.56
CA PRO A 292 47.89 45.82 56.74
C PRO A 292 49.01 44.78 56.96
N PRO A 293 50.25 45.06 56.51
CA PRO A 293 51.36 44.12 56.63
C PRO A 293 51.63 43.79 58.11
N LYS A 294 51.73 42.48 58.40
CA LYS A 294 51.94 41.95 59.74
C LYS A 294 53.23 42.53 60.34
N LYS A 295 53.12 43.35 61.39
CA LYS A 295 54.29 43.88 62.12
C LYS A 295 55.04 42.70 62.76
N LYS A 296 56.33 42.55 62.44
CA LYS A 296 57.26 41.67 63.15
C LYS A 296 57.61 42.24 64.52
#